data_AF-A0AAV1LF02-F1
#
_entry.id   AF-A0AAV1LF02-F1
#
_cell.length_a   1.000
_cell.length_b   1.000
_cell.length_c   1.000
_cell.angle_alpha   90.00
_cell.angle_beta   90.00
_cell.angle_gamma   90.00
#
_symmetry.space_group_name_H-M   'P 1'
#
loop_
_entity.id
_entity.type
_entity.pdbx_description
1 polymer ?
#
loop_
_entity_poly.entity_id
_entity_poly.type
_entity_poly.pdbx_seq_one_letter_code
_entity_poly.pdbx_strand_id
1 'polypeptide(L)'
;MNLEEMYQTLRGASGEEGAKFDVVQKWFTQCNIIDGKYVTDSLFTCSYQRLCPNNEPLSLTKFIQLLGILAKESKRDVKMFEERFRTVHKQIVDEILKSRSEEKQTQTN
;
A
#
# COMPACT_ATOMS: atom_id res chain seq x y z
N MET A 1 -7.64 -6.78 -10.60
CA MET A 1 -6.84 -5.86 -9.81
C MET A 1 -6.64 -4.53 -10.48
N ASN A 2 -7.53 -3.63 -10.08
CA ASN A 2 -7.51 -2.20 -10.33
C ASN A 2 -7.01 -1.47 -9.06
N LEU A 3 -6.93 -0.14 -9.12
CA LEU A 3 -6.54 0.71 -7.98
C LEU A 3 -7.41 0.56 -6.73
N GLU A 4 -8.70 0.32 -6.90
CA GLU A 4 -9.61 0.14 -5.76
C GLU A 4 -9.32 -1.17 -5.03
N GLU A 5 -9.13 -2.27 -5.75
CA GLU A 5 -8.72 -3.56 -5.17
C GLU A 5 -7.37 -3.47 -4.45
N MET A 6 -6.39 -2.75 -5.02
CA MET A 6 -5.12 -2.46 -4.35
C MET A 6 -5.33 -1.72 -3.03
N TYR A 7 -6.14 -0.67 -3.05
CA TYR A 7 -6.47 0.11 -1.86
C TYR A 7 -7.15 -0.74 -0.80
N GLN A 8 -8.17 -1.52 -1.15
CA GLN A 8 -8.89 -2.36 -0.19
C GLN A 8 -7.97 -3.41 0.44
N THR A 9 -7.04 -3.97 -0.35
CA THR A 9 -6.04 -4.91 0.15
C THR A 9 -5.12 -4.26 1.20
N LEU A 10 -4.60 -3.07 0.90
CA LEU A 10 -3.73 -2.32 1.82
C LEU A 10 -4.49 -1.81 3.05
N ARG A 11 -5.74 -1.39 2.89
CA ARG A 11 -6.64 -1.01 3.98
C ARG A 11 -6.92 -2.17 4.90
N GLY A 12 -7.21 -3.35 4.36
CA GLY A 12 -7.39 -4.58 5.13
C GLY A 12 -6.15 -4.94 5.92
N ALA A 13 -4.96 -4.82 5.31
CA ALA A 13 -3.67 -5.03 5.97
C ALA A 13 -3.33 -3.96 7.02
N SER A 14 -3.99 -2.80 6.97
CA SER A 14 -3.78 -1.68 7.90
C SER A 14 -4.76 -1.66 9.08
N GLY A 15 -5.73 -2.58 9.14
CA GLY A 15 -6.78 -2.58 10.18
C GLY A 15 -7.98 -1.69 9.86
N GLU A 16 -8.35 -1.56 8.58
CA GLU A 16 -9.64 -1.00 8.09
C GLU A 16 -9.85 0.53 8.15
N GLU A 17 -8.99 1.31 8.81
CA GLU A 17 -9.12 2.79 8.88
C GLU A 17 -8.66 3.52 7.61
N GLY A 18 -7.86 2.86 6.77
CA GLY A 18 -7.25 3.43 5.56
C GLY A 18 -5.92 2.73 5.27
N ALA A 19 -5.17 3.16 4.26
CA ALA A 19 -3.87 2.57 3.94
C ALA A 19 -2.73 3.29 4.70
N LYS A 20 -2.19 2.65 5.75
CA LYS A 20 -1.14 3.22 6.62
C LYS A 20 0.21 3.30 5.92
N PHE A 21 1.02 4.31 6.29
CA PHE A 21 2.31 4.60 5.68
C PHE A 21 3.23 3.38 5.61
N ASP A 22 3.45 2.74 6.76
CA ASP A 22 4.32 1.57 6.95
C ASP A 22 3.85 0.36 6.14
N VAL A 23 2.54 0.11 6.11
CA VAL A 23 1.92 -0.96 5.33
C VAL A 23 2.12 -0.73 3.83
N VAL A 24 1.84 0.48 3.35
CA VAL A 24 2.02 0.83 1.93
C VAL A 24 3.50 0.72 1.55
N GLN A 25 4.41 1.29 2.36
CA GLN A 25 5.85 1.25 2.12
C GLN A 25 6.40 -0.18 2.07
N LYS A 26 6.03 -1.01 3.05
CA LYS A 26 6.40 -2.43 3.11
C LYS A 26 6.04 -3.12 1.80
N TRP A 27 4.77 -3.05 1.40
CA TRP A 27 4.28 -3.81 0.25
C TRP A 27 4.75 -3.24 -1.08
N PHE A 28 4.88 -1.92 -1.20
CA PHE A 28 5.45 -1.29 -2.39
C PHE A 28 6.92 -1.64 -2.57
N THR A 29 7.67 -1.79 -1.48
CA THR A 29 9.05 -2.29 -1.52
C THR A 29 9.09 -3.77 -1.94
N GLN A 30 8.26 -4.61 -1.30
CA GLN A 30 8.20 -6.06 -1.60
C GLN A 30 7.82 -6.36 -3.05
N CYS A 31 6.92 -5.59 -3.65
CA CYS A 31 6.54 -5.77 -5.05
C CYS A 31 7.40 -4.98 -6.05
N ASN A 32 8.46 -4.31 -5.58
CA ASN A 32 9.37 -3.52 -6.42
C ASN A 32 8.66 -2.37 -7.16
N ILE A 33 7.65 -1.75 -6.52
CA ILE A 33 7.18 -0.41 -6.88
C ILE A 33 8.18 0.61 -6.35
N ILE A 34 8.56 0.52 -5.07
CA ILE A 34 9.72 1.23 -4.51
C ILE A 34 10.94 0.38 -4.86
N ASP A 35 11.63 0.74 -5.95
CA ASP A 35 12.74 -0.02 -6.53
C ASP A 35 14.11 0.60 -6.25
N GLY A 36 14.16 1.76 -5.58
CA GLY A 36 15.39 2.48 -5.25
C GLY A 36 16.05 3.19 -6.44
N LYS A 37 15.48 3.10 -7.65
CA LYS A 37 16.04 3.69 -8.87
C LYS A 37 15.11 4.75 -9.48
N TYR A 38 13.87 4.37 -9.76
CA TYR A 38 12.86 5.24 -10.35
C TYR A 38 11.90 5.74 -9.28
N VAL A 39 11.55 4.86 -8.34
CA VAL A 39 10.82 5.23 -7.13
C VAL A 39 11.72 4.89 -5.95
N THR A 40 12.35 5.93 -5.40
CA THR A 40 13.16 5.80 -4.19
C THR A 40 12.28 5.88 -2.96
N ASP A 41 12.81 5.39 -1.83
CA ASP A 41 12.14 5.51 -0.53
C ASP A 41 11.88 6.97 -0.15
N SER A 42 12.83 7.87 -0.46
CA SER A 42 12.68 9.30 -0.27
C SER A 42 11.57 9.88 -1.14
N LEU A 43 11.50 9.51 -2.43
CA LEU A 43 10.42 9.97 -3.32
C LEU A 43 9.06 9.51 -2.80
N PHE A 44 8.95 8.25 -2.38
CA PHE A 44 7.74 7.71 -1.78
C PHE A 44 7.34 8.49 -0.52
N THR A 45 8.27 8.66 0.41
CA THR A 45 8.04 9.33 1.69
C THR A 45 7.58 10.77 1.50
N CYS A 46 8.28 11.54 0.66
CA CYS A 46 7.89 12.92 0.36
C CYS A 46 6.52 12.99 -0.34
N SER A 47 6.22 12.06 -1.24
CA SER A 47 4.93 12.02 -1.95
C SER A 47 3.77 11.68 -1.01
N TYR A 48 3.99 10.75 -0.07
CA TYR A 48 3.01 10.41 0.95
C TYR A 48 2.76 11.60 1.89
N GLN A 49 3.83 12.19 2.44
CA GLN A 49 3.75 13.30 3.39
C GLN A 49 3.15 14.56 2.77
N ARG A 50 3.28 14.75 1.46
CA ARG A 50 2.58 15.81 0.73
C ARG A 50 1.05 15.69 0.82
N LEU A 51 0.52 14.47 0.94
CA LEU A 51 -0.92 14.19 1.03
C LEU A 51 -1.41 14.03 2.48
N CYS A 52 -0.55 13.49 3.35
CA CYS A 52 -0.79 13.26 4.77
C CYS A 52 0.45 13.65 5.57
N PRO A 53 0.62 14.94 5.94
CA PRO A 53 1.82 15.43 6.63
C PRO A 53 2.14 14.73 7.96
N ASN A 54 1.11 14.22 8.65
CA ASN A 54 1.25 13.50 9.92
C ASN A 54 1.24 11.96 9.75
N ASN A 55 1.49 11.46 8.53
CA ASN A 55 1.42 10.03 8.19
C ASN A 55 0.05 9.38 8.52
N GLU A 56 -1.03 10.15 8.42
CA GLU A 56 -2.39 9.63 8.58
C GLU A 56 -2.71 8.57 7.50
N PRO A 57 -3.52 7.55 7.79
CA PRO A 57 -3.94 6.56 6.79
C PRO A 57 -4.53 7.23 5.55
N LEU A 58 -4.13 6.77 4.36
CA LEU A 58 -4.69 7.28 3.12
C LEU A 58 -6.13 6.82 2.96
N SER A 59 -7.01 7.72 2.52
CA SER A 59 -8.29 7.36 1.91
C SER A 59 -8.07 6.88 0.47
N LEU A 60 -9.09 6.29 -0.15
CA LEU A 60 -9.02 5.86 -1.55
C LEU A 60 -8.59 7.00 -2.49
N THR A 61 -9.15 8.20 -2.30
CA THR A 61 -8.80 9.37 -3.11
C THR A 61 -7.33 9.75 -2.96
N LYS A 62 -6.82 9.84 -1.72
CA LYS A 62 -5.41 10.16 -1.47
C LYS A 62 -4.48 9.04 -1.98
N PHE A 63 -4.90 7.79 -1.90
CA PHE A 63 -4.15 6.65 -2.46
C PHE A 63 -4.02 6.75 -3.99
N ILE A 64 -5.11 7.05 -4.70
CA ILE A 64 -5.06 7.26 -6.16
C ILE A 64 -4.15 8.45 -6.50
N GLN A 65 -4.23 9.54 -5.74
CA GLN A 65 -3.34 10.69 -5.91
C GLN A 65 -1.86 10.33 -5.69
N LEU A 66 -1.55 9.51 -4.69
CA LEU A 66 -0.20 9.02 -4.43
C LEU A 66 0.34 8.27 -5.66
N LEU A 67 -0.43 7.32 -6.20
CA LEU A 67 -0.01 6.57 -7.40
C LEU A 67 0.16 7.48 -8.61
N GLY A 68 -0.69 8.49 -8.78
CA GLY A 68 -0.55 9.50 -9.83
C GLY A 68 0.73 10.34 -9.69
N ILE A 69 1.09 10.75 -8.47
CA ILE A 69 2.35 11.46 -8.19
C ILE A 69 3.54 10.55 -8.51
N LEU A 70 3.55 9.32 -7.99
CA LEU A 70 4.65 8.38 -8.22
C LEU A 70 4.82 8.07 -9.71
N ALA A 71 3.72 7.86 -10.45
CA ALA A 71 3.75 7.61 -11.89
C ALA A 71 4.37 8.80 -12.64
N LYS A 72 3.93 10.02 -12.32
CA LYS A 72 4.43 11.25 -12.93
C LYS A 72 5.93 11.47 -12.65
N GLU A 73 6.33 11.42 -11.38
CA GLU A 73 7.70 11.72 -10.96
C GLU A 73 8.69 10.64 -11.44
N SER A 74 8.28 9.37 -11.46
CA SER A 74 9.11 8.25 -11.93
C SER A 74 9.05 8.01 -13.44
N LYS A 75 8.21 8.77 -14.17
CA LYS A 75 7.90 8.57 -15.60
C LYS A 75 7.46 7.13 -15.90
N ARG A 76 6.62 6.56 -15.03
CA ARG A 76 6.05 5.22 -15.15
C ARG A 76 4.54 5.30 -15.35
N ASP A 77 3.98 4.24 -15.90
CA ASP A 77 2.53 4.07 -16.01
C ASP A 77 1.97 3.54 -14.68
N VAL A 78 0.83 4.04 -14.25
CA VAL A 78 0.09 3.50 -13.10
C VAL A 78 -0.22 2.02 -13.29
N LYS A 79 -0.45 1.57 -14.52
CA LYS A 79 -0.68 0.16 -14.85
C LYS A 79 0.51 -0.74 -14.46
N MET A 80 1.74 -0.22 -14.54
CA MET A 80 2.93 -0.94 -14.07
C MET A 80 2.88 -1.20 -12.57
N PHE A 81 2.36 -0.25 -11.77
CA PHE A 81 2.18 -0.43 -10.34
C PHE A 81 1.10 -1.48 -10.03
N GLU A 82 -0.01 -1.49 -10.78
CA GLU A 82 -1.03 -2.53 -10.65
C GLU A 82 -0.46 -3.91 -10.94
N GLU A 83 0.32 -4.05 -12.02
CA GLU A 83 0.97 -5.31 -12.40
C GLU A 83 1.97 -5.78 -11.34
N ARG A 84 2.79 -4.86 -10.81
CA ARG A 84 3.73 -5.16 -9.72
C ARG A 84 2.99 -5.60 -8.46
N PHE A 85 1.96 -4.88 -8.04
CA PHE A 85 1.24 -5.21 -6.81
C PHE A 85 0.56 -6.59 -6.89
N ARG A 86 0.17 -7.07 -8.08
CA ARG A 86 -0.46 -8.39 -8.24
C ARG A 86 0.44 -9.52 -7.75
N THR A 87 1.76 -9.35 -7.77
CA THR A 87 2.71 -10.37 -7.33
C THR A 87 2.68 -10.60 -5.82
N VAL A 88 2.28 -9.60 -5.03
CA VAL A 88 2.20 -9.69 -3.56
C VAL A 88 0.78 -9.82 -3.04
N HIS A 89 -0.26 -9.55 -3.84
CA HIS A 89 -1.66 -9.54 -3.41
C HIS A 89 -2.06 -10.78 -2.59
N LYS A 90 -1.74 -11.99 -3.08
CA LYS A 90 -2.05 -13.23 -2.35
C LYS A 90 -1.38 -13.28 -0.97
N GLN A 91 -0.12 -12.90 -0.88
CA GLN A 91 0.62 -12.88 0.38
C GLN A 91 -0.02 -11.92 1.40
N ILE A 92 -0.47 -10.75 0.95
CA ILE A 92 -1.15 -9.77 1.82
C ILE A 92 -2.44 -10.36 2.38
N VAL A 93 -3.26 -10.98 1.50
CA VAL A 93 -4.52 -11.60 1.90
C VAL A 93 -4.28 -12.73 2.91
N ASP A 94 -3.27 -13.57 2.69
CA ASP A 94 -2.90 -14.65 3.61
C ASP A 94 -2.45 -14.09 4.97
N GLU A 95 -1.67 -13.00 5.01
CA GLU A 95 -1.26 -12.31 6.25
C GLU A 95 -2.47 -11.73 7.02
N ILE A 96 -3.44 -11.14 6.32
CA ILE A 96 -4.68 -10.62 6.93
C ILE A 96 -5.50 -11.75 7.55
N LEU A 97 -5.69 -12.85 6.83
CA LEU A 97 -6.48 -13.99 7.29
C LEU A 97 -5.86 -14.65 8.52
N LYS A 98 -4.53 -14.82 8.52
CA LYS A 98 -3.80 -15.37 9.67
C LYS A 98 -3.97 -14.50 10.91
N SER A 99 -3.79 -13.19 10.78
CA SER A 99 -3.91 -12.24 11.91
C SER A 99 -5.30 -12.29 12.55
N ARG A 100 -6.36 -12.37 11.73
CA ARG A 100 -7.75 -12.49 12.22
C ARG A 100 -8.06 -13.81 12.92
N SER A 101 -7.41 -14.90 12.52
CA SER A 101 -7.56 -16.19 13.19
C SER A 101 -6.92 -16.21 14.57
N GLU A 102 -5.78 -15.53 14.73
CA GLU A 102 -5.06 -15.42 16.01
C GLU A 102 -5.83 -14.58 17.03
N GLU A 103 -6.40 -13.44 16.61
CA GLU A 103 -7.23 -12.57 17.47
C GLU A 103 -8.46 -13.30 18.06
N LYS A 104 -9.10 -14.18 17.27
CA LYS A 104 -10.25 -14.96 17.75
C LYS A 104 -9.88 -15.97 18.83
N GLN A 105 -8.68 -16.56 18.77
CA GLN A 105 -8.23 -17.53 19.76
C GLN A 105 -7.91 -16.87 21.12
N THR A 106 -7.48 -15.61 21.12
CA THR A 106 -7.17 -14.89 22.36
C THR A 106 -8.42 -14.43 23.12
N GLN A 107 -9.56 -14.24 22.44
CA GLN A 107 -10.83 -13.84 23.07
C GLN A 107 -11.65 -15.01 23.64
N THR A 108 -11.20 -16.26 23.45
CA THR A 108 -11.92 -17.47 23.89
C THR A 108 -11.28 -18.15 25.11
N ASN A 109 -10.24 -17.55 25.68
CA ASN A 109 -9.60 -17.97 26.93
C ASN A 109 -9.77 -16.88 28.00
#